data_AF-A0A315UZZ6-F1
#
_entry.id   AF-A0A315UZZ6-F1
#
_cell.length_a   1.000
_cell.length_b   1.000
_cell.length_c   1.000
_cell.angle_alpha   90.00
_cell.angle_beta   90.00
_cell.angle_gamma   90.00
#
_symmetry.space_group_name_H-M   'P 1'
#
loop_
_entity.id
_entity.type
_entity.pdbx_description
1 polymer ?
#
loop_
_entity_poly.entity_id
_entity_poly.type
_entity_poly.pdbx_seq_one_letter_code
_entity_poly.pdbx_strand_id
1 'polypeptide(L)'
;MAKGKLPSFLTVAAQTLESFVKSMDDEIKTQPGDHNSQEHQFVLALVGTITNIAAVTSGRDFLSSSGHVLLDTLMKLLQVMRPVIFPKLKVLMLMALYNVSISIKGLKFIIENKDLIPLIWTLLDDENWEVCLHCLRLLQSVLLEEDVVLLLGSSLLDPELQARVGRLTSSLQPSLKATAQQTLEDLQALQGTQPCCKDGNLLNIWLFSVCLQSCMCVPGL
;
A
#
# COMPACT_ATOMS: atom_id res chain seq x y z
N MET A 1 11.11 10.82 26.52
CA MET A 1 11.50 12.07 25.84
C MET A 1 11.58 11.80 24.33
N ALA A 2 10.56 12.17 23.55
CA ALA A 2 10.54 12.06 22.07
C ALA A 2 9.32 12.74 21.41
N LYS A 3 8.30 13.15 22.18
CA LYS A 3 6.98 13.58 21.68
C LYS A 3 6.97 14.74 20.66
N GLY A 4 8.04 15.54 20.56
CA GLY A 4 8.11 16.68 19.62
C GLY A 4 8.93 16.46 18.34
N LYS A 5 9.81 15.45 18.27
CA LYS A 5 10.74 15.29 17.12
C LYS A 5 10.14 14.47 15.98
N LEU A 6 9.33 13.47 16.34
CA LEU A 6 8.77 12.54 15.36
C LEU A 6 7.72 13.18 14.43
N PRO A 7 6.77 14.01 14.92
CA PRO A 7 5.85 14.73 14.02
C PRO A 7 6.58 15.65 13.02
N SER A 8 7.60 16.38 13.50
CA SER A 8 8.42 17.24 12.63
C SER A 8 9.18 16.43 11.58
N PHE A 9 9.73 15.26 11.96
CA PHE A 9 10.35 14.34 11.02
C PHE A 9 9.36 13.90 9.93
N LEU A 10 8.14 13.48 10.28
CA LEU A 10 7.15 13.06 9.27
C LEU A 10 6.76 14.20 8.33
N THR A 11 6.68 15.43 8.85
CA THR A 11 6.38 16.61 8.04
C THR A 11 7.49 16.88 7.02
N VAL A 12 8.74 16.87 7.46
CA VAL A 12 9.90 17.03 6.57
C VAL A 12 9.96 15.88 5.56
N ALA A 13 9.65 14.67 5.99
CA ALA A 13 9.65 13.50 5.12
C ALA A 13 8.60 13.62 4.01
N ALA A 14 7.37 14.01 4.36
CA ALA A 14 6.30 14.26 3.39
C ALA A 14 6.71 15.33 2.36
N GLN A 15 7.24 16.48 2.83
CA GLN A 15 7.69 17.56 1.95
C GLN A 15 8.84 17.15 1.03
N THR A 16 9.78 16.36 1.56
CA THR A 16 10.91 15.81 0.78
C THR A 16 10.39 14.92 -0.34
N LEU A 17 9.45 14.02 -0.04
CA LEU A 17 8.86 13.12 -1.03
C LEU A 17 8.08 13.87 -2.09
N GLU A 18 7.27 14.85 -1.71
CA GLU A 18 6.54 15.68 -2.68
C GLU A 18 7.49 16.45 -3.60
N SER A 19 8.56 17.03 -3.04
CA SER A 19 9.56 17.77 -3.82
C SER A 19 10.28 16.85 -4.80
N PHE A 20 10.68 15.66 -4.34
CA PHE A 20 11.40 14.69 -5.16
C PHE A 20 10.56 14.16 -6.32
N VAL A 21 9.31 13.72 -6.06
CA VAL A 21 8.43 13.24 -7.14
C VAL A 21 8.14 14.36 -8.15
N LYS A 22 8.01 15.60 -7.69
CA LYS A 22 7.82 16.75 -8.58
C LYS A 22 9.06 17.02 -9.45
N SER A 23 10.27 16.95 -8.90
CA SER A 23 11.49 17.16 -9.70
C SER A 23 11.73 16.05 -10.71
N MET A 24 11.39 14.80 -10.38
CA MET A 24 11.45 13.68 -11.32
C MET A 24 10.61 13.92 -12.59
N ASP A 25 9.45 14.54 -12.45
CA ASP A 25 8.60 14.84 -13.60
C ASP A 25 9.21 15.88 -14.56
N ASP A 26 10.08 16.74 -14.06
CA ASP A 26 10.82 17.70 -14.86
C ASP A 26 12.11 17.11 -15.45
N GLU A 27 12.80 16.22 -14.72
CA GLU A 27 14.03 15.55 -15.17
C GLU A 27 13.78 14.57 -16.32
N ILE A 28 12.72 13.74 -16.24
CA ILE A 28 12.41 12.75 -17.29
C ILE A 28 12.10 13.44 -18.63
N LYS A 29 11.71 14.72 -18.64
CA LYS A 29 11.51 15.51 -19.87
C LYS A 29 12.83 15.95 -20.51
N THR A 30 13.95 15.89 -19.79
CA THR A 30 15.22 16.48 -20.21
C THR A 30 16.32 15.45 -20.47
N GLN A 31 16.46 14.38 -19.66
CA GLN A 31 17.33 13.23 -19.91
C GLN A 31 16.86 11.99 -19.12
N PRO A 32 17.05 10.74 -19.60
CA PRO A 32 16.85 9.56 -18.76
C PRO A 32 17.98 9.51 -17.72
N GLY A 33 17.70 10.04 -16.53
CA GLY A 33 18.67 10.24 -15.45
C GLY A 33 19.20 8.93 -14.84
N ASP A 34 20.38 9.03 -14.24
CA ASP A 34 21.01 7.96 -13.48
C ASP A 34 20.21 7.69 -12.19
N HIS A 35 19.40 6.63 -12.20
CA HIS A 35 18.59 6.18 -11.06
C HIS A 35 19.40 5.77 -9.81
N ASN A 36 20.73 5.89 -9.86
CA ASN A 36 21.63 5.64 -8.73
C ASN A 36 22.16 6.94 -8.08
N SER A 37 21.50 8.09 -8.28
CA SER A 37 21.91 9.32 -7.61
C SER A 37 21.82 9.21 -6.08
N GLN A 38 22.65 9.95 -5.36
CA GLN A 38 22.61 10.00 -3.89
C GLN A 38 21.23 10.45 -3.37
N GLU A 39 20.53 11.28 -4.14
CA GLU A 39 19.18 11.73 -3.82
C GLU A 39 18.16 10.58 -3.89
N HIS A 40 18.22 9.73 -4.92
CA HIS A 40 17.37 8.54 -5.02
C HIS A 40 17.59 7.61 -3.82
N GLN A 41 18.86 7.38 -3.44
CA GLN A 41 19.18 6.53 -2.29
C GLN A 41 18.72 7.15 -0.96
N PHE A 42 18.86 8.47 -0.81
CA PHE A 42 18.37 9.18 0.37
C PHE A 42 16.84 9.05 0.50
N VAL A 43 16.11 9.24 -0.58
CA VAL A 43 14.65 9.11 -0.60
C VAL A 43 14.21 7.68 -0.29
N LEU A 44 14.87 6.68 -0.87
CA LEU A 44 14.60 5.27 -0.55
C LEU A 44 14.87 4.96 0.93
N ALA A 45 15.98 5.45 1.50
CA ALA A 45 16.29 5.27 2.92
C ALA A 45 15.27 5.97 3.83
N LEU A 46 14.79 7.14 3.42
CA LEU A 46 13.77 7.90 4.13
C LEU A 46 12.43 7.16 4.17
N VAL A 47 11.93 6.68 3.03
CA VAL A 47 10.68 5.88 3.00
C VAL A 47 10.89 4.54 3.70
N GLY A 48 12.04 3.88 3.52
CA GLY A 48 12.37 2.65 4.25
C GLY A 48 12.32 2.84 5.77
N THR A 49 12.77 3.99 6.28
CA THR A 49 12.64 4.36 7.69
C THR A 49 11.18 4.46 8.12
N ILE A 50 10.32 5.10 7.31
CA ILE A 50 8.87 5.18 7.56
C ILE A 50 8.24 3.80 7.54
N THR A 51 8.59 2.94 6.58
CA THR A 51 8.11 1.55 6.49
C THR A 51 8.46 0.76 7.75
N ASN A 52 9.68 0.92 8.27
CA ASN A 52 10.12 0.31 9.53
C ASN A 52 9.36 0.84 10.75
N ILE A 53 9.06 2.14 10.81
CA ILE A 53 8.18 2.71 11.84
C ILE A 53 6.80 2.04 11.77
N ALA A 54 6.22 1.92 10.57
CA ALA A 54 4.92 1.26 10.39
C ALA A 54 4.95 -0.25 10.71
N ALA A 55 6.11 -0.91 10.66
CA ALA A 55 6.22 -2.35 10.92
C ALA A 55 5.97 -2.72 12.40
N VAL A 56 6.11 -1.78 13.33
CA VAL A 56 5.91 -2.01 14.77
C VAL A 56 4.60 -1.40 15.29
N THR A 57 3.98 -2.03 16.29
CA THR A 57 2.66 -1.63 16.82
C THR A 57 2.60 -0.18 17.30
N SER A 58 3.61 0.28 18.05
CA SER A 58 3.67 1.66 18.55
C SER A 58 3.84 2.69 17.44
N GLY A 59 4.54 2.31 16.36
CA GLY A 59 4.70 3.17 15.19
C GLY A 59 3.42 3.26 14.35
N ARG A 60 2.68 2.16 14.19
CA ARG A 60 1.34 2.19 13.57
C ARG A 60 0.36 3.08 14.33
N ASP A 61 0.31 2.95 15.65
CA ASP A 61 -0.56 3.78 16.49
C ASP A 61 -0.21 5.27 16.35
N PHE A 62 1.09 5.60 16.36
CA PHE A 62 1.56 6.95 16.14
C PHE A 62 1.20 7.49 14.75
N LEU A 63 1.49 6.74 13.67
CA LEU A 63 1.18 7.14 12.30
C LEU A 63 -0.31 7.35 12.08
N SER A 64 -1.14 6.45 12.62
CA SER A 64 -2.61 6.52 12.53
C SER A 64 -3.21 7.64 13.40
N SER A 65 -2.43 8.22 14.31
CA SER A 65 -2.89 9.30 15.22
C SER A 65 -2.36 10.68 14.83
N SER A 66 -1.17 10.75 14.24
CA SER A 66 -0.43 12.00 14.06
C SER A 66 0.37 12.05 12.75
N GLY A 67 0.36 10.98 11.97
CA GLY A 67 1.07 10.88 10.70
C GLY A 67 0.19 11.09 9.47
N HIS A 68 -1.05 11.57 9.61
CA HIS A 68 -2.02 11.67 8.51
C HIS A 68 -1.49 12.42 7.30
N VAL A 69 -0.81 13.56 7.50
CA VAL A 69 -0.19 14.33 6.41
C VAL A 69 0.76 13.46 5.58
N LEU A 70 1.59 12.65 6.24
CA LEU A 70 2.49 11.75 5.53
C LEU A 70 1.72 10.65 4.79
N LEU A 71 0.73 10.02 5.43
CA LEU A 71 -0.05 8.96 4.80
C LEU A 71 -0.83 9.45 3.58
N ASP A 72 -1.45 10.62 3.67
CA ASP A 72 -2.12 11.29 2.55
C ASP A 72 -1.12 11.60 1.43
N THR A 73 0.08 12.10 1.78
CA THR A 73 1.16 12.30 0.82
C THR A 73 1.54 10.99 0.13
N LEU A 74 1.71 9.87 0.85
CA LEU A 74 2.07 8.59 0.23
C LEU A 74 1.00 8.15 -0.78
N MET A 75 -0.28 8.21 -0.42
CA MET A 75 -1.40 7.84 -1.29
C MET A 75 -1.47 8.73 -2.54
N LYS A 76 -1.38 10.06 -2.34
CA LYS A 76 -1.36 11.04 -3.43
C LYS A 76 -0.18 10.81 -4.38
N LEU A 77 1.03 10.59 -3.86
CA LEU A 77 2.21 10.37 -4.67
C LEU A 77 2.11 9.08 -5.48
N LEU A 78 1.65 7.98 -4.87
CA LEU A 78 1.42 6.73 -5.59
C LEU A 78 0.42 6.88 -6.75
N GLN A 79 -0.58 7.76 -6.61
CA GLN A 79 -1.57 8.01 -7.65
C GLN A 79 -1.00 8.84 -8.82
N VAL A 80 -0.14 9.84 -8.54
CA VAL A 80 0.38 10.75 -9.59
C VAL A 80 1.67 10.26 -10.23
N MET A 81 2.43 9.41 -9.55
CA MET A 81 3.67 8.85 -10.11
C MET A 81 3.37 8.00 -11.33
N ARG A 82 4.02 8.32 -12.45
CA ARG A 82 3.89 7.58 -13.72
C ARG A 82 4.16 6.08 -13.55
N PRO A 83 3.48 5.21 -14.31
CA PRO A 83 3.78 3.77 -14.33
C PRO A 83 5.27 3.52 -14.62
N VAL A 84 5.82 2.41 -14.12
CA VAL A 84 7.23 1.97 -14.34
C VAL A 84 8.31 2.86 -13.72
N ILE A 85 8.02 4.13 -13.44
CA ILE A 85 8.97 5.07 -12.88
C ILE A 85 9.18 4.78 -11.39
N PHE A 86 10.43 4.42 -11.07
CA PHE A 86 10.95 4.23 -9.72
C PHE A 86 10.11 3.26 -8.84
N PRO A 87 9.96 1.99 -9.29
CA PRO A 87 9.06 1.02 -8.67
C PRO A 87 9.44 0.71 -7.22
N LYS A 88 10.74 0.77 -6.88
CA LYS A 88 11.22 0.57 -5.50
C LYS A 88 10.60 1.57 -4.53
N LEU A 89 10.46 2.84 -4.94
CA LEU A 89 9.82 3.86 -4.11
C LEU A 89 8.33 3.56 -3.92
N LYS A 90 7.62 3.21 -4.99
CA LYS A 90 6.21 2.81 -4.93
C LYS A 90 6.00 1.62 -3.99
N VAL A 91 6.83 0.58 -4.11
CA VAL A 91 6.79 -0.60 -3.25
C VAL A 91 6.98 -0.23 -1.78
N LEU A 92 7.96 0.60 -1.44
CA LEU A 92 8.18 1.03 -0.05
C LEU A 92 6.99 1.81 0.52
N MET A 93 6.39 2.70 -0.27
CA MET A 93 5.19 3.44 0.13
C MET A 93 3.99 2.51 0.34
N LEU A 94 3.78 1.55 -0.57
CA LEU A 94 2.73 0.54 -0.42
C LEU A 94 2.95 -0.37 0.79
N MET A 95 4.21 -0.75 1.07
CA MET A 95 4.55 -1.49 2.29
C MET A 95 4.25 -0.68 3.55
N ALA A 96 4.54 0.62 3.56
CA ALA A 96 4.21 1.49 4.68
C ALA A 96 2.69 1.58 4.91
N LEU A 97 1.90 1.77 3.84
CA LEU A 97 0.44 1.80 3.90
C LEU A 97 -0.14 0.46 4.35
N TYR A 98 0.33 -0.64 3.77
CA TYR A 98 -0.05 -2.00 4.19
C TYR A 98 0.24 -2.21 5.68
N ASN A 99 1.44 -1.87 6.13
CA ASN A 99 1.80 -1.99 7.54
C ASN A 99 0.84 -1.18 8.43
N VAL A 100 0.53 0.08 8.10
CA VAL A 100 -0.44 0.89 8.86
C VAL A 100 -1.83 0.23 8.89
N SER A 101 -2.26 -0.34 7.76
CA SER A 101 -3.56 -1.02 7.60
C SER A 101 -3.73 -2.28 8.46
N ILE A 102 -2.65 -2.84 9.03
CA ILE A 102 -2.73 -3.95 10.00
C ILE A 102 -3.44 -3.53 11.29
N SER A 103 -3.43 -2.23 11.62
CA SER A 103 -4.15 -1.70 12.80
C SER A 103 -5.53 -1.18 12.43
N ILE A 104 -6.54 -1.43 13.26
CA ILE A 104 -7.93 -0.96 13.04
C ILE A 104 -7.96 0.55 12.79
N LYS A 105 -7.23 1.33 13.58
CA LYS A 105 -7.19 2.79 13.45
C LYS A 105 -6.58 3.23 12.11
N GLY A 106 -5.49 2.59 11.69
CA GLY A 106 -4.83 2.86 10.42
C GLY A 106 -5.67 2.43 9.23
N LEU A 107 -6.32 1.27 9.33
CA LEU A 107 -7.21 0.75 8.30
C LEU A 107 -8.41 1.68 8.07
N LYS A 108 -9.06 2.14 9.15
CA LYS A 108 -10.16 3.12 9.08
C LYS A 108 -9.73 4.41 8.39
N PHE A 109 -8.57 4.96 8.78
CA PHE A 109 -8.02 6.14 8.11
C PHE A 109 -7.81 5.93 6.60
N ILE A 110 -7.29 4.77 6.19
CA ILE A 110 -7.06 4.46 4.78
C ILE A 110 -8.38 4.29 4.02
N ILE A 111 -9.36 3.55 4.56
CA ILE A 111 -10.65 3.28 3.92
C ILE A 111 -11.49 4.56 3.77
N GLU A 112 -11.41 5.49 4.72
CA GLU A 112 -12.10 6.78 4.66
C GLU A 112 -11.54 7.71 3.56
N ASN A 113 -10.36 7.40 3.01
CA ASN A 113 -9.81 8.15 1.88
C ASN A 113 -10.54 7.79 0.58
N LYS A 114 -11.34 8.74 0.06
CA LYS A 114 -12.11 8.60 -1.18
C LYS A 114 -11.28 8.25 -2.42
N ASP A 115 -9.98 8.57 -2.41
CA ASP A 115 -9.07 8.34 -3.54
C ASP A 115 -8.42 6.94 -3.47
N LEU A 116 -8.71 6.15 -2.42
CA LEU A 116 -8.19 4.79 -2.26
C LEU A 116 -8.53 3.87 -3.43
N ILE A 117 -9.79 3.82 -3.87
CA ILE A 117 -10.18 2.93 -4.98
C ILE A 117 -9.56 3.38 -6.31
N PRO A 118 -9.63 4.66 -6.72
CA PRO A 118 -8.89 5.16 -7.87
C PRO A 118 -7.38 4.84 -7.82
N LEU A 119 -6.76 4.95 -6.64
CA LEU A 119 -5.38 4.58 -6.40
C LEU A 119 -5.14 3.08 -6.64
N ILE A 120 -5.97 2.20 -6.06
CA ILE A 120 -5.91 0.74 -6.25
C ILE A 120 -6.00 0.42 -7.75
N TRP A 121 -6.97 0.99 -8.47
CA TRP A 121 -7.13 0.76 -9.90
C TRP A 121 -5.90 1.16 -10.72
N THR A 122 -5.31 2.31 -10.38
CA THR A 122 -4.09 2.83 -11.03
C THR A 122 -2.92 1.88 -10.82
N LEU A 123 -2.73 1.39 -9.60
CA LEU A 123 -1.58 0.55 -9.23
C LEU A 123 -1.71 -0.91 -9.69
N LEU A 124 -2.93 -1.44 -9.85
CA LEU A 124 -3.15 -2.78 -10.41
C LEU A 124 -2.80 -2.88 -11.90
N ASP A 125 -2.74 -1.75 -12.60
CA ASP A 125 -2.31 -1.64 -14.00
C ASP A 125 -0.83 -1.26 -14.14
N ASP A 126 -0.05 -1.19 -13.05
CA ASP A 126 1.39 -0.93 -13.14
C ASP A 126 2.10 -2.11 -13.83
N GLU A 127 3.06 -1.84 -14.71
CA GLU A 127 3.79 -2.91 -15.40
C GLU A 127 4.76 -3.62 -14.45
N ASN A 128 5.13 -2.99 -13.33
CA ASN A 128 5.98 -3.61 -12.34
C ASN A 128 5.17 -4.55 -11.42
N TRP A 129 5.46 -5.85 -11.51
CA TRP A 129 4.75 -6.88 -10.77
C TRP A 129 4.82 -6.72 -9.24
N GLU A 130 5.89 -6.14 -8.68
CA GLU A 130 6.02 -5.93 -7.23
C GLU A 130 5.05 -4.84 -6.76
N VAL A 131 4.85 -3.79 -7.56
CA VAL A 131 3.86 -2.74 -7.29
C VAL A 131 2.47 -3.35 -7.24
N CYS A 132 2.11 -4.17 -8.24
CA CYS A 132 0.83 -4.87 -8.27
C CYS A 132 0.67 -5.82 -7.07
N LEU A 133 1.72 -6.58 -6.71
CA LEU A 133 1.68 -7.48 -5.56
C LEU A 133 1.40 -6.72 -4.25
N HIS A 134 2.12 -5.63 -4.01
CA HIS A 134 1.93 -4.84 -2.79
C HIS A 134 0.60 -4.07 -2.78
N CYS A 135 0.10 -3.67 -3.94
CA CYS A 135 -1.26 -3.14 -4.09
C CYS A 135 -2.31 -4.18 -3.71
N LEU A 136 -2.18 -5.42 -4.18
CA LEU A 136 -3.10 -6.51 -3.81
C LEU A 136 -3.08 -6.81 -2.31
N ARG A 137 -1.90 -6.79 -1.68
CA ARG A 137 -1.80 -6.98 -0.21
C ARG A 137 -2.53 -5.88 0.57
N LEU A 138 -2.45 -4.63 0.11
CA LEU A 138 -3.22 -3.53 0.68
C LEU A 138 -4.72 -3.70 0.42
N LEU A 139 -5.12 -4.15 -0.77
CA LEU A 139 -6.52 -4.46 -1.06
C LEU A 139 -7.04 -5.57 -0.14
N GLN A 140 -6.26 -6.64 0.07
CA GLN A 140 -6.62 -7.73 0.95
C GLN A 140 -6.83 -7.26 2.40
N SER A 141 -6.02 -6.33 2.92
CA SER A 141 -6.26 -5.80 4.26
C SER A 141 -7.55 -4.97 4.34
N VAL A 142 -7.90 -4.26 3.28
CA VAL A 142 -9.18 -3.53 3.15
C VAL A 142 -10.37 -4.50 3.11
N LEU A 143 -10.27 -5.61 2.39
CA LEU A 143 -11.33 -6.62 2.28
C LEU A 143 -11.60 -7.37 3.60
N LEU A 144 -10.68 -7.32 4.57
CA LEU A 144 -10.87 -7.92 5.90
C LEU A 144 -11.76 -7.07 6.82
N GLU A 145 -11.97 -5.79 6.53
CA GLU A 145 -12.82 -4.93 7.36
C GLU A 145 -14.30 -5.24 7.12
N GLU A 146 -15.03 -5.59 8.18
CA GLU A 146 -16.43 -6.04 8.10
C GLU A 146 -17.36 -4.99 7.47
N ASP A 147 -17.10 -3.70 7.76
CA ASP A 147 -17.90 -2.57 7.25
C ASP A 147 -17.42 -2.08 5.87
N VAL A 148 -16.42 -2.71 5.26
CA VAL A 148 -15.86 -2.23 3.99
C VAL A 148 -16.88 -2.23 2.86
N VAL A 149 -17.83 -3.17 2.86
CA VAL A 149 -18.91 -3.21 1.87
C VAL A 149 -19.87 -2.03 2.06
N LEU A 150 -20.08 -1.57 3.29
CA LEU A 150 -20.89 -0.37 3.53
C LEU A 150 -20.17 0.90 3.08
N LEU A 151 -18.85 0.96 3.26
CA LEU A 151 -18.04 2.14 2.96
C LEU A 151 -17.65 2.26 1.48
N LEU A 152 -17.34 1.14 0.83
CA LEU A 152 -16.76 1.09 -0.52
C LEU A 152 -17.55 0.17 -1.48
N GLY A 153 -18.68 -0.38 -1.06
CA GLY A 153 -19.36 -1.51 -1.73
C GLY A 153 -19.59 -1.36 -3.22
N SER A 154 -20.06 -0.20 -3.71
CA SER A 154 -20.26 0.01 -5.15
C SER A 154 -18.96 -0.10 -5.95
N SER A 155 -17.85 0.32 -5.36
CA SER A 155 -16.54 0.39 -6.02
C SER A 155 -15.77 -0.92 -5.88
N LEU A 156 -15.97 -1.67 -4.79
CA LEU A 156 -15.39 -3.01 -4.59
C LEU A 156 -16.11 -4.10 -5.40
N LEU A 157 -17.41 -3.93 -5.62
CA LEU A 157 -18.21 -4.83 -6.44
C LEU A 157 -18.16 -4.48 -7.94
N ASP A 158 -17.36 -3.47 -8.32
CA ASP A 158 -17.17 -3.05 -9.70
C ASP A 158 -16.53 -4.20 -10.53
N PRO A 159 -17.16 -4.64 -11.63
CA PRO A 159 -16.61 -5.66 -12.52
C PRO A 159 -15.22 -5.32 -13.05
N GLU A 160 -14.88 -4.04 -13.22
CA GLU A 160 -13.58 -3.59 -13.72
C GLU A 160 -12.46 -3.86 -12.70
N LEU A 161 -12.75 -3.74 -11.38
CA LEU A 161 -11.80 -4.13 -10.34
C LEU A 161 -11.51 -5.64 -10.43
N GLN A 162 -12.55 -6.46 -10.57
CA GLN A 162 -12.39 -7.90 -10.72
C GLN A 162 -11.64 -8.27 -12.00
N ALA A 163 -11.91 -7.59 -13.11
CA ALA A 163 -11.20 -7.80 -14.36
C ALA A 163 -9.71 -7.49 -14.22
N ARG A 164 -9.35 -6.39 -13.53
CA ARG A 164 -7.96 -6.01 -13.21
C ARG A 164 -7.25 -7.09 -12.40
N VAL A 165 -7.83 -7.49 -11.27
CA VAL A 165 -7.27 -8.57 -10.43
C VAL A 165 -7.19 -9.89 -11.21
N GLY A 166 -8.22 -10.19 -12.00
CA GLY A 166 -8.31 -11.36 -12.86
C GLY A 166 -7.15 -11.49 -13.85
N ARG A 167 -6.72 -10.39 -14.48
CA ARG A 167 -5.54 -10.39 -15.36
C ARG A 167 -4.27 -10.83 -14.63
N LEU A 168 -4.09 -10.42 -13.37
CA LEU A 168 -2.91 -10.72 -12.57
C LEU A 168 -2.82 -12.21 -12.17
N THR A 169 -3.94 -12.95 -12.20
CA THR A 169 -3.96 -14.42 -11.95
C THR A 169 -3.21 -15.21 -13.02
N SER A 170 -2.94 -14.59 -14.18
CA SER A 170 -2.15 -15.18 -15.27
C SER A 170 -0.65 -14.80 -15.20
N SER A 171 -0.22 -14.11 -14.14
CA SER A 171 1.18 -13.69 -13.99
C SER A 171 2.15 -14.88 -13.95
N LEU A 172 3.33 -14.69 -14.54
CA LEU A 172 4.46 -15.63 -14.44
C LEU A 172 5.10 -15.62 -13.05
N GLN A 173 4.85 -14.57 -12.24
CA GLN A 173 5.38 -14.46 -10.88
C GLN A 173 4.49 -15.23 -9.90
N PRO A 174 4.97 -16.31 -9.25
CA PRO A 174 4.12 -17.18 -8.44
C PRO A 174 3.43 -16.46 -7.27
N SER A 175 4.15 -15.54 -6.61
CA SER A 175 3.62 -14.76 -5.49
C SER A 175 2.49 -13.82 -5.90
N LEU A 176 2.66 -13.10 -7.01
CA LEU A 176 1.63 -12.23 -7.58
C LEU A 176 0.41 -13.04 -8.00
N LYS A 177 0.62 -14.13 -8.74
CA LYS A 177 -0.45 -15.01 -9.20
C LYS A 177 -1.29 -15.55 -8.03
N ALA A 178 -0.66 -16.11 -7.00
CA ALA A 178 -1.35 -16.65 -5.84
C ALA A 178 -2.14 -15.56 -5.08
N THR A 179 -1.52 -14.39 -4.88
CA THR A 179 -2.17 -13.25 -4.20
C THR A 179 -3.37 -12.76 -5.00
N ALA A 180 -3.26 -12.66 -6.32
CA ALA A 180 -4.34 -12.23 -7.21
C ALA A 180 -5.51 -13.23 -7.21
N GLN A 181 -5.22 -14.54 -7.25
CA GLN A 181 -6.24 -15.58 -7.19
C GLN A 181 -7.05 -15.48 -5.89
N GLN A 182 -6.35 -15.41 -4.75
CA GLN A 182 -7.00 -15.27 -3.45
C GLN A 182 -7.83 -13.98 -3.37
N THR A 183 -7.28 -12.85 -3.82
CA THR A 183 -8.00 -11.57 -3.81
C THR A 183 -9.25 -11.61 -4.70
N LEU A 184 -9.18 -12.29 -5.85
CA LEU A 184 -10.33 -12.45 -6.75
C LEU A 184 -11.44 -13.30 -6.09
N GLU A 185 -11.07 -14.39 -5.43
CA GLU A 185 -12.01 -15.23 -4.67
C GLU A 185 -12.68 -14.42 -3.56
N ASP A 186 -11.93 -13.61 -2.82
CA ASP A 186 -12.45 -12.75 -1.75
C ASP A 186 -13.46 -11.73 -2.31
N LEU A 187 -13.13 -11.06 -3.42
CA LEU A 187 -14.03 -10.11 -4.11
C LEU A 187 -15.33 -10.77 -4.61
N GLN A 188 -15.23 -11.99 -5.16
CA GLN A 188 -16.39 -12.77 -5.60
C GLN A 188 -17.25 -13.23 -4.41
N ALA A 189 -16.62 -13.60 -3.29
CA ALA A 189 -17.34 -13.96 -2.08
C ALA A 189 -18.16 -12.78 -1.53
N LEU A 190 -17.69 -11.55 -1.66
CA LEU A 190 -18.46 -10.35 -1.28
C LEU A 190 -19.75 -10.19 -2.10
N GLN A 191 -19.77 -10.62 -3.36
CA GLN A 191 -20.98 -10.63 -4.19
C GLN A 191 -21.95 -11.76 -3.82
N GLY A 192 -21.42 -12.88 -3.30
CA GLY A 192 -22.20 -14.07 -2.92
C GLY A 192 -22.80 -14.04 -1.51
N THR A 193 -22.31 -13.19 -0.61
CA THR A 193 -22.82 -13.09 0.77
C THR A 193 -24.14 -12.32 0.86
N GLN A 194 -25.27 -13.05 0.77
CA GLN A 194 -26.34 -12.87 1.75
C GLN A 194 -25.82 -13.29 3.15
N PRO A 195 -26.34 -12.71 4.25
CA PRO A 195 -25.70 -12.81 5.56
C PRO A 195 -25.89 -14.20 6.17
N CYS A 196 -24.88 -15.05 6.06
CA CYS A 196 -24.75 -16.26 6.87
C CYS A 196 -23.35 -16.29 7.50
N CYS A 197 -23.33 -16.47 8.81
CA CYS A 197 -22.25 -16.34 9.78
C CYS A 197 -20.86 -16.80 9.28
N LYS A 198 -19.84 -15.95 9.41
CA LYS A 198 -18.43 -16.35 9.29
C LYS A 198 -17.86 -16.63 10.69
N ASP A 199 -17.38 -17.86 10.89
CA ASP A 199 -16.67 -18.30 12.09
C ASP A 199 -15.29 -17.63 12.21
N GLY A 200 -15.05 -16.96 13.35
CA GLY A 200 -13.88 -16.14 13.65
C GLY A 200 -12.54 -16.86 13.83
N ASN A 201 -12.36 -18.08 13.31
CA ASN A 201 -11.13 -18.87 13.47
C ASN A 201 -10.18 -18.83 12.26
N LEU A 202 -10.63 -18.41 11.08
CA LEU A 202 -9.77 -18.28 9.89
C LEU A 202 -8.96 -16.96 9.87
N LEU A 203 -9.42 -15.93 10.58
CA LEU A 203 -8.79 -14.61 10.65
C LEU A 203 -7.38 -14.65 11.30
N ASN A 204 -7.20 -15.52 12.30
CA ASN A 204 -5.94 -15.63 13.05
C ASN A 204 -4.83 -16.36 12.27
N ILE A 205 -5.17 -17.30 11.39
CA ILE A 205 -4.18 -18.00 10.55
C ILE A 205 -3.72 -17.09 9.40
N TRP A 206 -4.61 -16.25 8.88
CA TRP A 206 -4.34 -15.26 7.84
C TRP A 206 -3.38 -14.16 8.32
N LEU A 207 -3.66 -13.55 9.48
CA LEU A 207 -2.76 -12.56 10.10
C LEU A 207 -1.36 -13.14 10.37
N PHE A 208 -1.26 -14.40 10.79
CA PHE A 208 0.03 -15.05 11.02
C PHE A 208 0.83 -15.27 9.73
N SER A 209 0.20 -15.72 8.63
CA SER A 209 0.93 -15.95 7.38
C SER A 209 1.39 -14.64 6.71
N VAL A 210 0.61 -13.56 6.80
CA VAL A 210 0.98 -12.28 6.17
C VAL A 210 1.95 -11.45 7.03
N CYS A 211 1.86 -11.51 8.37
CA CYS A 211 2.89 -10.95 9.25
C CYS A 211 4.23 -11.65 9.12
N LEU A 212 4.27 -12.99 8.99
CA LEU A 212 5.54 -13.73 8.90
C LEU A 212 6.29 -13.42 7.60
N GLN A 213 5.57 -13.21 6.48
CA GLN A 213 6.17 -12.80 5.20
C GLN A 213 6.72 -11.37 5.24
N SER A 214 6.14 -10.48 6.06
CA SER A 214 6.59 -9.09 6.23
C SER A 214 7.80 -8.97 7.16
N CYS A 215 8.03 -9.96 8.02
CA CYS A 215 9.22 -10.04 8.89
C CYS A 215 10.45 -10.65 8.19
N MET A 216 10.30 -11.21 6.99
CA MET A 216 11.40 -11.77 6.20
C MET A 216 11.62 -10.94 4.93
N CYS A 217 12.33 -9.81 5.04
CA CYS A 217 13.29 -9.29 4.05
C CYS A 217 13.62 -7.81 4.29
N VAL A 218 14.63 -7.56 5.13
CA VAL A 218 15.71 -6.63 4.74
C VAL A 218 17.02 -7.39 4.96
N PRO A 219 17.56 -8.11 3.96
CA PRO A 219 18.94 -8.53 4.00
C PRO A 219 19.82 -7.32 3.64
N GLY A 220 20.63 -6.88 4.60
CA GLY A 220 21.86 -6.12 4.33
C GLY A 220 21.68 -4.64 4.00
N LEU A 221 21.78 -3.81 5.05
CA LEU A 221 22.79 -2.75 5.04
C LEU A 221 24.17 -3.41 5.22
#